data_AF-A0A837NDF5-F1
#
_entry.id   AF-A0A837NDF5-F1
#
_cell.length_a   1.000
_cell.length_b   1.000
_cell.length_c   1.000
_cell.angle_alpha   90.00
_cell.angle_beta   90.00
_cell.angle_gamma   90.00
#
_symmetry.space_group_name_H-M   'P 1'
#
loop_
_entity.id
_entity.type
_entity.pdbx_description
1 polymer ?
#
loop_
_entity_poly.entity_id
_entity_poly.type
_entity_poly.pdbx_seq_one_letter_code
_entity_poly.pdbx_strand_id
1 'polypeptide(L)'
;MNVLKLTAMAGAAALLAACSAEETETQCTTAPQSEWMDQEQFQAGLKEQGYDINEFKVTPGNCYEIYGKNQAGEKVEIYFNPVDGSVVKEEKE
;
A
#
# COMPACT_ATOMS: atom_id res chain seq x y z
N MET A 1 40.03 30.95 44.77
CA MET A 1 38.56 31.09 44.75
C MET A 1 38.18 31.87 43.49
N ASN A 2 37.72 31.19 42.45
CA ASN A 2 37.07 31.82 41.30
C ASN A 2 35.59 31.44 41.33
N VAL A 3 34.74 32.45 41.47
CA VAL A 3 33.28 32.41 41.36
C VAL A 3 32.92 33.68 40.57
N LEU A 4 31.91 33.73 39.70
CA LEU A 4 31.01 32.77 39.11
C LEU A 4 30.24 33.56 38.03
N LYS A 5 30.03 32.96 36.86
CA LYS A 5 28.95 33.17 35.87
C LYS A 5 28.65 34.58 35.31
N LEU A 6 28.48 34.61 33.99
CA LEU A 6 27.23 35.07 33.36
C LEU A 6 27.05 34.42 31.98
N THR A 7 25.79 34.15 31.66
CA THR A 7 25.23 33.21 30.69
C THR A 7 24.77 33.94 29.41
N ALA A 8 24.83 33.30 28.24
CA ALA A 8 23.86 33.34 27.12
C ALA A 8 24.49 32.66 25.89
N MET A 9 24.16 31.42 25.53
CA MET A 9 23.00 30.94 24.74
C MET A 9 23.06 31.33 23.25
N ALA A 10 23.44 30.37 22.40
CA ALA A 10 23.12 30.33 20.98
C ALA A 10 22.95 28.85 20.57
N GLY A 11 21.76 28.52 20.05
CA GLY A 11 21.19 27.19 20.00
C GLY A 11 21.92 26.19 19.09
N ALA A 12 21.93 24.93 19.52
CA ALA A 12 22.22 23.81 18.66
C ALA A 12 21.11 23.71 17.60
N ALA A 13 21.44 24.02 16.34
CA ALA A 13 20.57 23.75 15.21
C ALA A 13 20.48 22.23 15.01
N ALA A 14 19.46 21.60 15.59
CA ALA A 14 19.12 20.23 15.26
C ALA A 14 18.58 20.22 13.82
N LEU A 15 19.41 19.75 12.89
CA LEU A 15 18.98 19.39 11.55
C LEU A 15 18.02 18.21 11.70
N LEU A 16 16.71 18.50 11.65
CA LEU A 16 15.70 17.47 11.43
C LEU A 16 15.91 16.94 10.01
N ALA A 17 16.64 15.83 9.90
CA ALA A 17 16.63 15.02 8.70
C ALA A 17 15.22 14.45 8.56
N ALA A 18 14.37 15.14 7.80
CA ALA A 18 13.14 14.55 7.30
C ALA A 18 13.55 13.43 6.34
N CYS A 19 13.55 12.20 6.83
CA CYS A 19 13.59 11.04 5.96
C CYS A 19 12.23 11.02 5.25
N SER A 20 12.18 11.47 4.01
CA SER A 20 11.03 11.21 3.16
C SER A 20 10.92 9.69 3.05
N ALA A 21 9.90 9.09 3.65
CA ALA A 21 9.52 7.75 3.29
C ALA A 21 9.11 7.81 1.81
N GLU A 22 9.95 7.24 0.94
CA GLU A 22 9.52 6.95 -0.41
C GLU A 22 8.37 5.95 -0.29
N GLU A 23 7.15 6.40 -0.54
CA GLU A 23 5.97 5.54 -0.64
C GLU A 23 6.23 4.61 -1.84
N THR A 24 6.81 3.44 -1.59
CA THR A 24 7.09 2.48 -2.66
C THR A 24 5.77 1.91 -3.16
N GLU A 25 5.45 2.15 -4.43
CA GLU A 25 4.32 1.53 -5.11
C GLU A 25 4.39 0.00 -4.95
N THR A 26 3.24 -0.64 -4.69
CA THR A 26 3.20 -2.11 -4.55
C THR A 26 3.40 -2.76 -5.91
N GLN A 27 4.52 -3.46 -6.10
CA GLN A 27 4.82 -4.21 -7.33
C GLN A 27 4.29 -5.64 -7.22
N CYS A 28 3.39 -6.06 -8.13
CA CYS A 28 2.86 -7.42 -8.16
C CYS A 28 3.50 -8.31 -9.22
N THR A 29 3.76 -7.80 -10.43
CA THR A 29 4.38 -8.59 -11.51
C THR A 29 5.11 -7.73 -12.53
N THR A 30 6.05 -8.32 -13.25
CA THR A 30 6.68 -7.75 -14.46
C THR A 30 6.22 -8.43 -15.74
N ALA A 31 5.33 -9.42 -15.64
CA ALA A 31 4.80 -10.14 -16.79
C ALA A 31 3.95 -9.23 -17.69
N PRO A 32 3.98 -9.44 -19.02
CA PRO A 32 3.14 -8.69 -19.95
C PRO A 32 1.65 -8.95 -19.70
N GLN A 33 0.80 -7.97 -20.00
CA GLN A 33 -0.66 -8.08 -19.79
C GLN A 33 -1.32 -9.24 -20.54
N SER A 34 -0.68 -9.79 -21.59
CA SER A 34 -1.17 -10.98 -22.29
C SER A 34 -1.15 -12.25 -21.43
N GLU A 35 -0.39 -12.26 -20.34
CA GLU A 35 -0.33 -13.38 -19.39
C GLU A 35 -1.27 -13.18 -18.18
N TRP A 36 -1.98 -12.05 -18.14
CA TRP A 36 -2.86 -11.72 -17.02
C TRP A 36 -4.22 -12.41 -17.19
N MET A 37 -4.85 -12.72 -16.08
CA MET A 37 -6.25 -13.14 -16.05
C MET A 37 -7.13 -12.05 -16.62
N ASP A 38 -8.30 -12.43 -17.16
CA ASP A 38 -9.29 -11.44 -17.55
C ASP A 38 -9.83 -10.70 -16.30
N GLN A 39 -9.89 -9.36 -16.37
CA GLN A 39 -10.27 -8.51 -15.24
C GLN A 39 -11.70 -8.78 -14.77
N GLU A 40 -12.64 -8.92 -15.71
CA GLU A 40 -14.05 -9.14 -15.40
C GLU A 40 -14.24 -10.51 -14.75
N GLN A 41 -13.60 -11.55 -15.30
CA GLN A 41 -13.64 -12.90 -14.72
C GLN A 41 -13.01 -12.95 -13.33
N PHE A 42 -11.87 -12.29 -13.14
CA PHE A 42 -11.22 -12.23 -11.83
C PHE A 42 -12.11 -11.53 -10.79
N GLN A 43 -12.68 -10.36 -11.15
CA GLN A 43 -13.57 -9.63 -10.27
C GLN A 43 -14.86 -10.42 -9.96
N ALA A 44 -15.42 -11.12 -10.95
CA ALA A 44 -16.58 -11.99 -10.75
C ALA A 44 -16.25 -13.14 -9.78
N GLY A 45 -15.10 -13.79 -9.94
CA GLY A 45 -14.66 -14.86 -9.05
C GLY A 45 -14.46 -14.41 -7.60
N LEU A 46 -13.99 -13.18 -7.37
CA LEU A 46 -13.94 -12.61 -6.02
C LEU A 46 -15.35 -12.35 -5.44
N LYS A 47 -16.30 -11.87 -6.25
CA LYS A 47 -17.69 -11.69 -5.80
C LYS A 47 -18.36 -13.03 -5.46
N GLU A 48 -18.09 -14.08 -6.23
CA GLU A 48 -18.57 -15.44 -5.94
C GLU A 48 -17.97 -15.99 -4.63
N GLN A 49 -16.74 -15.60 -4.33
CA GLN A 49 -16.10 -15.84 -3.04
C GLN A 49 -16.65 -14.95 -1.92
N GLY A 50 -17.66 -14.10 -2.15
CA GLY A 50 -18.31 -13.32 -1.10
C GLY A 50 -17.62 -11.99 -0.76
N TYR A 51 -16.73 -11.49 -1.62
CA TYR A 51 -16.25 -10.12 -1.53
C TYR A 51 -17.30 -9.14 -2.06
N ASP A 52 -17.52 -8.04 -1.33
CA ASP A 52 -18.29 -6.88 -1.80
C ASP A 52 -17.30 -5.85 -2.36
N ILE A 53 -17.15 -5.80 -3.69
CA ILE A 53 -16.15 -4.97 -4.36
C ILE A 53 -16.75 -3.60 -4.71
N ASN A 54 -16.23 -2.54 -4.12
CA ASN A 54 -16.61 -1.16 -4.40
C ASN A 54 -15.78 -0.53 -5.51
N GLU A 55 -14.50 -0.88 -5.60
CA GLU A 55 -13.59 -0.38 -6.63
C GLU A 55 -12.62 -1.47 -7.07
N PHE A 56 -12.28 -1.49 -8.36
CA PHE A 56 -11.27 -2.37 -8.95
C PHE A 56 -10.31 -1.52 -9.78
N LYS A 57 -9.00 -1.67 -9.58
CA LYS A 57 -7.96 -0.90 -10.28
C LYS A 57 -6.89 -1.82 -10.86
N VAL A 58 -6.30 -1.36 -11.96
CA VAL A 58 -4.98 -1.81 -12.40
C VAL A 58 -3.97 -0.75 -11.98
N THR A 59 -3.03 -1.12 -11.11
CA THR A 59 -2.08 -0.17 -10.50
C THR A 59 -0.83 0.01 -11.36
N PRO A 60 -0.04 1.09 -11.15
CA PRO A 60 1.26 1.27 -11.81
C PRO A 60 2.25 0.11 -11.54
N GLY A 61 2.16 -0.51 -10.36
CA GLY A 61 2.94 -1.70 -9.98
C GLY A 61 2.38 -3.01 -10.53
N ASN A 62 1.50 -2.96 -11.54
CA ASN A 62 0.93 -4.11 -12.23
C ASN A 62 0.11 -5.06 -11.33
N CYS A 63 -0.67 -4.50 -10.41
CA CYS A 63 -1.59 -5.27 -9.57
C CYS A 63 -3.03 -5.17 -10.06
N TYR A 64 -3.82 -6.20 -9.78
CA TYR A 64 -5.26 -6.04 -9.63
C TYR A 64 -5.53 -5.66 -8.19
N GLU A 65 -6.07 -4.46 -7.98
CA GLU A 65 -6.36 -3.93 -6.64
C GLU A 65 -7.86 -3.83 -6.46
N ILE A 66 -8.37 -4.28 -5.31
CA ILE A 66 -9.77 -4.08 -4.93
C ILE A 66 -9.89 -3.31 -3.63
N TYR A 67 -10.86 -2.41 -3.60
CA TYR A 67 -11.41 -1.83 -2.38
C TYR A 67 -12.80 -2.39 -2.16
N GLY A 68 -13.10 -2.81 -0.94
CA GLY A 68 -14.37 -3.45 -0.67
C GLY A 68 -14.51 -3.98 0.75
N LYS A 69 -15.36 -4.99 0.89
CA LYS A 69 -15.45 -5.80 2.10
C LYS A 69 -15.15 -7.26 1.81
N ASN A 70 -14.43 -7.91 2.72
CA ASN A 70 -14.22 -9.35 2.67
C ASN A 70 -15.46 -10.13 3.16
N GLN A 71 -15.38 -11.46 3.16
CA GLN A 71 -16.44 -12.35 3.65
C GLN A 71 -16.88 -12.08 5.10
N ALA A 72 -15.99 -11.56 5.94
CA ALA A 72 -16.28 -11.20 7.33
C ALA A 72 -16.94 -9.82 7.45
N GLY A 73 -17.12 -9.09 6.35
CA GLY A 73 -17.65 -7.73 6.32
C GLY A 73 -16.64 -6.65 6.72
N GLU A 74 -15.36 -7.02 6.89
CA GLU A 74 -14.28 -6.08 7.17
C GLU A 74 -13.92 -5.32 5.89
N LYS A 75 -13.63 -4.02 6.02
CA LYS A 75 -13.14 -3.23 4.91
C LYS A 75 -11.72 -3.63 4.57
N VAL A 76 -11.45 -3.81 3.29
CA VAL A 76 -10.16 -4.28 2.79
C VAL A 76 -9.72 -3.52 1.54
N GLU A 77 -8.41 -3.33 1.44
CA GLU A 77 -7.68 -2.99 0.22
C GLU A 77 -6.74 -4.15 -0.07
N ILE A 78 -6.94 -4.84 -1.20
CA ILE A 78 -6.16 -6.05 -1.53
C ILE A 78 -5.55 -5.92 -2.92
N TYR A 79 -4.25 -6.15 -2.99
CA TYR A 79 -3.45 -6.21 -4.21
C TYR A 79 -3.20 -7.66 -4.58
N PHE A 80 -3.59 -8.03 -5.78
CA PHE A 80 -3.41 -9.36 -6.34
C PHE A 80 -2.43 -9.31 -7.50
N ASN A 81 -1.62 -10.36 -7.62
CA ASN A 81 -0.86 -10.64 -8.83
C ASN A 81 -1.83 -11.07 -9.94
N PRO A 82 -1.93 -10.34 -11.05
CA PRO A 82 -2.90 -10.65 -12.10
C PRO A 82 -2.56 -11.91 -12.90
N VAL A 83 -1.37 -12.50 -12.73
CA VAL A 83 -0.95 -13.73 -13.44
C VAL A 83 -1.52 -14.98 -12.77
N ASP A 84 -1.52 -15.03 -11.44
CA ASP A 84 -1.89 -16.22 -10.66
C ASP A 84 -2.97 -15.98 -9.61
N GLY A 85 -3.42 -14.74 -9.43
CA GLY A 85 -4.44 -14.35 -8.48
C GLY A 85 -3.98 -14.38 -7.02
N SER A 86 -2.68 -14.53 -6.76
CA SER A 86 -2.14 -14.53 -5.41
C SER A 86 -2.23 -13.14 -4.75
N VAL A 87 -2.53 -13.11 -3.46
CA VAL A 87 -2.51 -11.88 -2.67
C VAL A 87 -1.05 -11.46 -2.45
N VAL A 88 -0.71 -10.25 -2.91
CA VAL A 88 0.61 -9.63 -2.71
C VAL A 88 0.60 -8.75 -1.47
N LYS A 89 -0.49 -8.02 -1.25
CA LYS A 89 -0.67 -7.12 -0.10
C LYS A 89 -2.15 -7.07 0.27
N GLU A 90 -2.44 -7.04 1.57
CA GLU A 90 -3.79 -6.81 2.12
C GLU A 90 -3.67 -5.82 3.27
N GLU A 91 -4.49 -4.78 3.23
CA GLU A 91 -4.69 -3.84 4.32
C GLU A 91 -6.16 -3.89 4.76
N LYS A 92 -6.37 -3.76 6.07
CA LYS A 92 -7.70 -3.74 6.70
C LYS A 92 -7.91 -2.39 7.37
N GLU A 93 -9.09 -1.81 7.17
CA GLU A 93 -9.54 -0.60 7.88
C GLU A 93 -10.42 -0.91 9.10
#